data_AF-A0A7X7FVY9-F1
#
_entry.id   AF-A0A7X7FVY9-F1
#
_cell.length_a   1.000
_cell.length_b   1.000
_cell.length_c   1.000
_cell.angle_alpha   90.00
_cell.angle_beta   90.00
_cell.angle_gamma   90.00
#
_symmetry.space_group_name_H-M   'P 1'
#
loop_
_entity.id
_entity.type
_entity.pdbx_description
1 polymer ?
#
loop_
_entity_poly.entity_id
_entity_poly.type
_entity_poly.pdbx_seq_one_letter_code
_entity_poly.pdbx_strand_id
1 'polypeptide(L)'
;MNDHKRLSPCPVKRFILNRRVLIWTSVGLLIVAVSALPLYTCYRFVAWSTWKGSRKIEEGRYALLYETDHYAILNGAKEILANRLTYTPDPMWNPPSPEKPDPNDPNMPAAIKTLRPKTIALGPDHVTFEMGGGFFHYGLIASPADDFDPNRVPTNLVYVKLINGVWYYAEDNKLPARKP
;
A
#
# COMPACT_ATOMS: atom_id res chain seq x y z
N MET A 1 -44.25 68.88 -27.17
CA MET A 1 -44.41 67.57 -27.84
C MET A 1 -43.11 67.30 -28.58
N ASN A 2 -42.12 66.67 -27.92
CA ASN A 2 -40.78 66.46 -28.50
C ASN A 2 -40.69 65.04 -29.06
N ASP A 3 -40.78 64.95 -30.38
CA ASP A 3 -40.74 63.70 -31.13
C ASP A 3 -39.27 63.30 -31.37
N HIS A 4 -38.68 62.61 -30.39
CA HIS A 4 -37.32 62.10 -30.50
C HIS A 4 -37.30 60.88 -31.44
N LYS A 5 -36.97 61.12 -32.72
CA LYS A 5 -36.60 60.08 -33.69
C LYS A 5 -35.45 59.23 -33.13
N ARG A 6 -35.75 58.02 -32.65
CA ARG A 6 -34.72 57.03 -32.27
C ARG A 6 -33.99 56.57 -33.52
N LEU A 7 -32.71 56.90 -33.63
CA LEU A 7 -31.83 56.36 -34.65
C LEU A 7 -31.64 54.86 -34.40
N SER A 8 -32.03 54.04 -35.37
CA SER A 8 -31.81 52.59 -35.34
C SER A 8 -30.31 52.29 -35.27
N PRO A 9 -29.84 51.47 -34.31
CA PRO A 9 -28.43 51.16 -34.18
C PRO A 9 -27.90 50.44 -35.44
N CYS A 10 -26.77 50.93 -35.95
CA CYS A 10 -26.13 50.41 -37.16
C CYS A 10 -25.75 48.92 -37.00
N PRO A 11 -26.16 48.01 -37.92
CA PRO A 11 -25.99 46.56 -37.80
C PRO A 11 -24.51 46.11 -37.67
N VAL A 12 -23.57 46.93 -38.13
CA VAL A 12 -22.12 46.66 -38.05
C VAL A 12 -21.62 46.56 -36.60
N LYS A 13 -22.21 47.32 -35.66
CA LYS A 13 -21.78 47.30 -34.24
C LYS A 13 -22.15 45.99 -33.53
N ARG A 14 -23.27 45.34 -33.90
CA ARG A 14 -23.67 44.04 -33.32
C ARG A 14 -22.73 42.90 -33.76
N PHE A 15 -22.27 42.93 -35.01
CA PHE A 15 -21.40 41.88 -35.53
C PHE A 15 -20.01 41.85 -34.86
N ILE A 16 -19.44 43.02 -34.56
CA ILE A 16 -18.13 43.14 -33.92
C ILE A 16 -18.18 42.70 -32.45
N LEU A 17 -19.27 43.04 -31.73
CA LEU A 17 -19.45 42.63 -30.34
C LEU A 17 -19.54 41.10 -30.23
N ASN A 18 -20.26 40.44 -31.13
CA ASN A 18 -20.39 38.98 -31.14
C ASN A 18 -19.06 38.26 -31.39
N ARG A 19 -18.19 38.80 -32.25
CA ARG A 19 -16.86 38.21 -32.50
C ARG A 19 -15.95 38.27 -31.28
N ARG A 20 -15.93 39.40 -30.56
CA ARG A 20 -15.11 39.53 -29.34
C ARG A 20 -15.57 38.58 -28.24
N VAL A 21 -16.89 38.47 -28.03
CA VAL A 21 -17.45 37.52 -27.06
C VAL A 21 -17.04 36.10 -27.40
N LEU A 22 -17.19 35.69 -28.67
CA LEU A 22 -16.83 34.33 -29.12
C LEU A 22 -15.34 34.02 -28.92
N ILE A 23 -14.45 34.98 -29.20
CA ILE A 23 -13.00 34.81 -29.00
C ILE A 23 -12.70 34.60 -27.52
N TRP A 24 -13.20 35.47 -26.64
CA TRP A 24 -12.94 35.37 -25.20
C TRP A 24 -13.54 34.10 -24.58
N THR A 25 -14.72 33.67 -25.01
CA THR A 25 -15.28 32.38 -24.56
C THR A 25 -14.42 31.20 -25.00
N SER A 26 -13.90 31.23 -26.23
CA SER A 26 -13.04 30.16 -26.75
C SER A 26 -11.70 30.10 -26.00
N VAL A 27 -11.09 31.27 -25.74
CA VAL A 27 -9.86 31.38 -24.95
C VAL A 27 -10.09 30.90 -23.51
N GLY A 28 -11.20 31.28 -22.89
CA GLY A 28 -11.56 30.82 -21.54
C GLY A 28 -11.71 29.30 -21.46
N LEU A 29 -12.42 28.69 -22.41
CA LEU A 29 -12.56 27.23 -22.50
C LEU A 29 -11.22 26.52 -22.71
N LEU A 30 -10.34 27.08 -23.55
CA LEU A 30 -9.00 26.53 -23.77
C LEU A 30 -8.17 26.56 -22.49
N ILE A 31 -8.19 27.67 -21.74
CA ILE A 31 -7.48 27.78 -20.46
C ILE A 31 -7.99 26.73 -19.45
N VAL A 32 -9.31 26.54 -19.36
CA VAL A 32 -9.91 25.50 -18.50
C VAL A 32 -9.49 24.10 -18.95
N ALA A 33 -9.52 23.81 -20.24
CA ALA A 33 -9.10 22.50 -20.76
C ALA A 33 -7.61 22.22 -20.49
N VAL A 34 -6.75 23.20 -20.74
CA VAL A 34 -5.29 23.09 -20.54
C VAL A 34 -4.94 22.95 -19.06
N SER A 35 -5.68 23.59 -18.16
CA SER A 35 -5.48 23.46 -16.70
C SER A 35 -6.07 22.17 -16.12
N ALA A 36 -7.21 21.72 -16.64
CA ALA A 36 -7.85 20.47 -16.20
C ALA A 36 -7.07 19.23 -16.61
N LEU A 37 -6.39 19.26 -17.78
CA LEU A 37 -5.68 18.10 -18.31
C LEU A 37 -4.55 17.61 -17.38
N PRO A 38 -3.62 18.45 -16.87
CA PRO A 38 -2.60 18.04 -15.89
C PRO A 38 -3.19 17.50 -14.60
N LEU A 39 -4.26 18.11 -14.08
CA LEU A 39 -4.93 17.63 -12.87
C LEU A 39 -5.53 16.24 -13.09
N TYR A 40 -6.16 16.04 -14.24
CA TYR A 40 -6.72 14.75 -14.61
C TYR A 40 -5.63 13.69 -14.81
N THR A 41 -4.51 14.00 -15.48
CA THR A 41 -3.41 13.05 -15.66
C THR A 41 -2.72 12.72 -14.34
N CYS A 42 -2.50 13.70 -13.46
CA CYS A 42 -2.01 13.47 -12.10
C CYS A 42 -2.95 12.56 -11.30
N TYR A 43 -4.26 12.83 -11.33
CA TYR A 43 -5.26 11.97 -10.67
C TYR A 43 -5.21 10.53 -11.20
N ARG A 44 -5.20 10.36 -12.53
CA ARG A 44 -5.13 9.03 -13.17
C ARG A 44 -3.85 8.29 -12.81
N PHE A 45 -2.72 8.99 -12.73
CA PHE A 45 -1.45 8.40 -12.33
C PHE A 45 -1.47 7.91 -10.87
N VAL A 46 -2.02 8.71 -9.94
CA VAL A 46 -2.18 8.32 -8.53
C VAL A 46 -3.16 7.14 -8.38
N ALA A 47 -4.30 7.19 -9.08
CA ALA A 47 -5.26 6.09 -9.07
C ALA A 47 -4.67 4.78 -9.62
N TRP A 48 -3.85 4.88 -10.68
CA TRP A 48 -3.18 3.72 -11.26
C TRP A 48 -2.07 3.16 -10.36
N SER A 49 -1.26 4.02 -9.74
CA SER A 49 -0.18 3.58 -8.85
C SER A 49 -0.73 2.90 -7.59
N THR A 50 -1.79 3.46 -6.99
CA THR A 50 -2.50 2.87 -5.85
C THR A 50 -3.17 1.55 -6.21
N TRP A 51 -3.81 1.45 -7.38
CA TRP A 51 -4.39 0.19 -7.87
C TRP A 51 -3.33 -0.90 -8.07
N LYS A 52 -2.21 -0.57 -8.72
CA LYS A 52 -1.09 -1.51 -8.90
C LYS A 52 -0.49 -1.97 -7.56
N GLY A 53 -0.32 -1.04 -6.62
CA GLY A 53 0.15 -1.37 -5.28
C GLY A 53 -0.79 -2.33 -4.56
N SER A 54 -2.10 -2.04 -4.60
CA SER A 54 -3.14 -2.87 -3.99
C SER A 54 -3.15 -4.29 -4.55
N ARG A 55 -2.98 -4.44 -5.88
CA ARG A 55 -2.90 -5.76 -6.52
C ARG A 55 -1.70 -6.58 -6.05
N LYS A 56 -0.51 -5.97 -5.96
CA LYS A 56 0.68 -6.66 -5.46
C LYS A 56 0.53 -7.09 -4.00
N ILE A 57 -0.09 -6.25 -3.18
CA ILE A 57 -0.40 -6.58 -1.78
C ILE A 57 -1.34 -7.80 -1.75
N GLU A 58 -2.41 -7.78 -2.54
CA GLU A 58 -3.37 -8.88 -2.59
C GLU A 58 -2.73 -10.19 -3.08
N GLU A 59 -1.89 -10.12 -4.11
CA GLU A 59 -1.12 -11.28 -4.61
C GLU A 59 -0.17 -11.82 -3.53
N GLY A 60 0.54 -10.94 -2.80
CA GLY A 60 1.40 -11.33 -1.69
C GLY A 60 0.63 -11.97 -0.53
N ARG A 61 -0.52 -11.41 -0.14
CA ARG A 61 -1.40 -11.98 0.88
C ARG A 61 -1.91 -13.36 0.50
N TYR A 62 -2.32 -13.52 -0.76
CA TYR A 62 -2.76 -14.81 -1.28
C TYR A 62 -1.65 -15.85 -1.18
N ALA A 63 -0.43 -15.51 -1.63
CA ALA A 63 0.71 -16.42 -1.55
C ALA A 63 1.05 -16.80 -0.10
N LEU A 64 1.01 -15.85 0.85
CA LEU A 64 1.22 -16.13 2.27
C LEU A 64 0.19 -17.10 2.85
N LEU A 65 -1.08 -16.93 2.52
CA LEU A 65 -2.15 -17.73 3.11
C LEU A 65 -2.27 -19.12 2.49
N TYR A 66 -2.04 -19.25 1.18
CA TYR A 66 -2.45 -20.44 0.43
C TYR A 66 -1.31 -21.17 -0.27
N GLU A 67 -0.19 -20.51 -0.58
CA GLU A 67 0.92 -21.11 -1.36
C GLU A 67 2.19 -21.35 -0.53
N THR A 68 2.30 -20.70 0.62
CA THR A 68 3.48 -20.80 1.49
C THR A 68 3.44 -22.11 2.29
N ASP A 69 4.59 -22.80 2.38
CA ASP A 69 4.76 -23.93 3.28
C ASP A 69 4.91 -23.44 4.73
N HIS A 70 3.79 -23.37 5.46
CA HIS A 70 3.78 -22.85 6.83
C HIS A 70 4.60 -23.69 7.80
N TYR A 71 4.79 -24.99 7.56
CA TYR A 71 5.64 -25.83 8.39
C TYR A 71 7.12 -25.49 8.21
N ALA A 72 7.55 -25.23 6.96
CA ALA A 72 8.90 -24.74 6.67
C ALA A 72 9.15 -23.37 7.31
N ILE A 73 8.16 -22.47 7.30
CA ILE A 73 8.25 -21.17 8.00
C ILE A 73 8.39 -21.37 9.51
N LEU A 74 7.59 -22.24 10.12
CA LEU A 74 7.66 -22.53 11.55
C LEU A 74 9.04 -23.09 11.96
N ASN A 75 9.61 -23.99 11.15
CA ASN A 75 10.94 -24.53 11.39
C ASN A 75 12.02 -23.46 11.24
N GLY A 76 11.92 -22.60 10.23
CA GLY A 76 12.80 -21.44 10.09
C GLY A 76 12.72 -20.49 11.28
N ALA A 77 11.53 -20.23 11.81
CA ALA A 77 11.34 -19.40 13.01
C ALA A 77 11.99 -20.02 14.26
N LYS A 78 11.89 -21.34 14.43
CA LYS A 78 12.59 -22.07 15.52
C LYS A 78 14.10 -21.89 15.42
N GLU A 79 14.66 -22.02 14.22
CA GLU A 79 16.09 -21.82 13.97
C GLU A 79 16.53 -20.37 14.26
N ILE A 80 15.71 -19.40 13.84
CA ILE A 80 15.98 -17.98 14.12
C ILE A 80 16.01 -17.71 15.62
N LEU A 81 15.02 -18.20 16.37
CA LEU A 81 14.97 -18.01 17.82
C LEU A 81 16.15 -18.67 18.54
N ALA A 82 16.54 -19.88 18.10
CA ALA A 82 17.70 -20.60 18.65
C ALA A 82 19.03 -19.87 18.39
N ASN A 83 19.14 -19.19 17.24
CA ASN A 83 20.36 -18.51 16.81
C ASN A 83 20.25 -16.98 16.85
N ARG A 84 19.32 -16.42 17.63
CA ARG A 84 18.97 -14.97 17.58
C ARG A 84 20.15 -14.01 17.75
N LEU A 85 21.22 -14.43 18.42
CA LEU A 85 22.42 -13.62 18.67
C LEU A 85 23.44 -13.66 17.52
N THR A 86 23.27 -14.54 16.54
CA THR A 86 24.23 -14.74 15.44
C THR A 86 23.87 -13.94 14.20
N TYR A 87 22.64 -13.47 14.09
CA TYR A 87 22.19 -12.70 12.93
C TYR A 87 22.65 -11.25 13.00
N THR A 88 22.95 -10.69 11.84
CA THR A 88 23.29 -9.28 11.68
C THR A 88 22.05 -8.44 11.95
N PRO A 89 22.11 -7.41 12.81
CA PRO A 89 21.00 -6.47 12.98
C PRO A 89 20.67 -5.75 11.67
N ASP A 90 19.38 -5.55 11.42
CA ASP A 90 18.88 -4.85 10.22
C ASP A 90 19.37 -3.38 10.22
N PRO A 91 20.17 -2.97 9.21
CA PRO A 91 20.75 -1.64 9.13
C PRO A 91 19.71 -0.53 8.92
N MET A 92 18.46 -0.85 8.58
CA MET A 92 17.37 0.12 8.47
C MET A 92 16.95 0.69 9.83
N TRP A 93 17.30 0.04 10.94
CA TRP A 93 16.95 0.49 12.29
C TRP A 93 18.10 1.26 12.93
N ASN A 94 17.77 2.40 13.55
CA ASN A 94 18.73 3.24 14.27
C ASN A 94 18.21 3.53 15.71
N PRO A 95 18.86 3.01 16.77
CA PRO A 95 20.05 2.16 16.71
C PRO A 95 19.73 0.74 16.17
N PRO A 96 20.73 0.03 15.63
CA PRO A 96 20.59 -1.38 15.27
C PRO A 96 20.15 -2.20 16.49
N SER A 97 19.21 -3.13 16.29
CA SER A 97 18.67 -3.98 17.37
C SER A 97 18.86 -5.46 17.05
N PRO A 98 19.39 -6.28 17.98
CA PRO A 98 19.46 -7.74 17.79
C PRO A 98 18.07 -8.39 17.73
N GLU A 99 17.01 -7.69 18.18
CA GLU A 99 15.62 -8.15 18.05
C GLU A 99 15.07 -7.94 16.63
N LYS A 100 15.85 -7.34 15.73
CA LYS A 100 15.47 -7.05 14.34
C LYS A 100 16.58 -7.51 13.41
N PRO A 101 16.68 -8.82 13.15
CA PRO A 101 17.71 -9.34 12.26
C PRO A 101 17.48 -8.86 10.81
N ASP A 102 18.55 -8.66 10.05
CA ASP A 102 18.50 -8.32 8.63
C ASP A 102 17.80 -9.45 7.87
N PRO A 103 16.67 -9.18 7.19
CA PRO A 103 16.00 -10.16 6.32
C PRO A 103 16.92 -10.76 5.24
N ASN A 104 17.99 -10.07 4.87
CA ASN A 104 18.95 -10.48 3.85
C ASN A 104 20.22 -11.12 4.43
N ASP A 105 20.27 -11.40 5.74
CA ASP A 105 21.41 -12.08 6.35
C ASP A 105 21.68 -13.41 5.60
N PRO A 106 22.93 -13.70 5.19
CA PRO A 106 23.24 -14.91 4.42
C PRO A 106 22.88 -16.21 5.17
N ASN A 107 22.91 -16.18 6.51
CA ASN A 107 22.57 -17.31 7.38
C ASN A 107 21.07 -17.42 7.65
N MET A 108 20.23 -16.53 7.10
CA MET A 108 18.78 -16.62 7.24
C MET A 108 18.27 -17.96 6.65
N PRO A 109 17.35 -18.67 7.32
CA PRO A 109 16.84 -19.96 6.84
C PRO A 109 16.23 -19.85 5.44
N ALA A 110 16.43 -20.86 4.60
CA ALA A 110 16.05 -20.83 3.19
C ALA A 110 14.56 -20.53 2.97
N ALA A 111 13.67 -21.09 3.80
CA ALA A 111 12.23 -20.84 3.71
C ALA A 111 11.90 -19.36 3.96
N ILE A 112 12.58 -18.72 4.91
CA ILE A 112 12.41 -17.29 5.22
C ILE A 112 13.01 -16.42 4.10
N LYS A 113 14.14 -16.82 3.51
CA LYS A 113 14.71 -16.13 2.34
C LYS A 113 13.78 -16.18 1.12
N THR A 114 13.10 -17.31 0.90
CA THR A 114 12.10 -17.45 -0.17
C THR A 114 10.90 -16.54 0.06
N LEU A 115 10.48 -16.39 1.33
CA LEU A 115 9.39 -15.52 1.74
C LEU A 115 9.67 -14.03 1.46
N ARG A 116 10.94 -13.63 1.50
CA ARG A 116 11.42 -12.24 1.29
C ARG A 116 10.69 -11.20 2.17
N PRO A 117 10.68 -11.38 3.51
CA PRO A 117 10.11 -10.39 4.40
C PRO A 117 10.83 -9.04 4.25
N LYS A 118 10.08 -7.96 4.39
CA LYS A 118 10.64 -6.61 4.46
C LYS A 118 11.25 -6.33 5.82
N THR A 119 10.67 -6.90 6.88
CA THR A 119 11.19 -6.78 8.24
C THR A 119 10.96 -8.09 8.99
N ILE A 120 11.93 -8.44 9.82
CA ILE A 120 11.82 -9.53 10.79
C ILE A 120 11.95 -8.92 12.18
N ALA A 121 11.02 -9.26 13.08
CA ALA A 121 11.07 -8.84 14.48
C ALA A 121 10.98 -10.07 15.39
N LEU A 122 11.82 -10.10 16.42
CA LEU A 122 11.90 -11.18 17.40
C LEU A 122 11.19 -10.74 18.67
N GLY A 123 10.14 -11.48 19.04
CA GLY A 123 9.59 -11.46 20.38
C GLY A 123 10.36 -12.42 21.31
N PRO A 124 9.95 -12.51 22.59
CA PRO A 124 10.53 -13.47 23.54
C PRO A 124 10.41 -14.93 23.08
N ASP A 125 9.30 -15.26 22.42
CA ASP A 125 8.83 -16.62 22.10
C ASP A 125 8.31 -16.77 20.66
N HIS A 126 8.35 -15.71 19.86
CA HIS A 126 7.82 -15.70 18.50
C HIS A 126 8.68 -14.88 17.54
N VAL A 127 8.49 -15.11 16.24
CA VAL A 127 9.09 -14.35 15.15
C VAL A 127 7.97 -13.75 14.30
N THR A 128 8.05 -12.45 14.06
CA THR A 128 7.14 -11.72 13.18
C THR A 128 7.84 -11.43 11.86
N PHE A 129 7.23 -11.87 10.75
CA PHE A 129 7.67 -11.64 9.38
C PHE A 129 6.72 -10.65 8.71
N GLU A 130 7.14 -9.41 8.53
CA GLU A 130 6.36 -8.37 7.88
C GLU A 130 6.68 -8.33 6.37
N MET A 131 5.66 -8.48 5.52
CA MET A 131 5.78 -8.30 4.05
C MET A 131 5.42 -6.90 3.58
N GLY A 132 4.64 -6.20 4.41
CA GLY A 132 4.08 -4.90 4.13
C GLY A 132 5.03 -3.74 4.40
N GLY A 133 4.51 -2.53 4.34
CA GLY A 133 5.20 -1.33 4.80
C GLY A 133 4.45 -0.05 4.45
N GLY A 134 4.89 1.07 4.99
CA GLY A 134 4.21 2.36 4.79
C GLY A 134 2.85 2.37 5.47
N PHE A 135 1.77 2.16 4.71
CA PHE A 135 0.39 2.18 5.21
C PHE A 135 -0.30 0.81 5.18
N PHE A 136 0.43 -0.25 4.79
CA PHE A 136 -0.14 -1.59 4.65
C PHE A 136 0.79 -2.60 5.29
N HIS A 137 0.57 -2.92 6.56
CA HIS A 137 1.33 -3.96 7.26
C HIS A 137 0.52 -5.26 7.28
N TYR A 138 1.18 -6.34 6.87
CA TYR A 138 0.64 -7.70 6.89
C TYR A 138 1.81 -8.68 6.88
N GLY A 139 1.56 -9.88 7.37
CA GLY A 139 2.65 -10.83 7.55
C GLY A 139 2.26 -12.11 8.25
N LEU A 140 3.29 -12.78 8.77
CA LEU A 140 3.16 -14.01 9.54
C LEU A 140 3.76 -13.81 10.93
N ILE A 141 3.15 -14.43 11.94
CA ILE A 141 3.70 -14.59 13.28
C ILE A 141 3.89 -16.08 13.51
N ALA A 142 5.12 -16.49 13.81
CA ALA A 142 5.46 -17.87 14.12
C ALA A 142 5.86 -17.98 15.60
N SER A 143 5.02 -18.63 16.41
CA SER A 143 5.32 -19.02 17.80
C SER A 143 5.49 -20.54 17.88
N PRO A 144 6.72 -21.06 18.07
CA PRO A 144 6.95 -22.50 18.21
C PRO A 144 6.19 -23.18 19.35
N ALA A 145 5.83 -22.45 20.40
CA ALA A 145 5.08 -22.95 21.53
C ALA A 145 3.55 -22.97 21.29
N ASP A 146 3.07 -22.39 20.17
CA ASP A 146 1.65 -22.21 19.86
C ASP A 146 0.85 -21.50 20.98
N ASP A 147 1.53 -20.63 21.72
CA ASP A 147 1.00 -19.83 22.84
C ASP A 147 0.69 -18.39 22.46
N PHE A 148 0.86 -18.04 21.17
CA PHE A 148 0.51 -16.73 20.67
C PHE A 148 -0.99 -16.45 20.87
N ASP A 149 -1.27 -15.42 21.66
CA ASP A 149 -2.62 -14.95 21.96
C ASP A 149 -2.91 -13.66 21.17
N PRO A 150 -3.72 -13.72 20.10
CA PRO A 150 -4.06 -12.53 19.31
C PRO A 150 -4.82 -11.46 20.11
N ASN A 151 -5.34 -11.78 21.30
CA ASN A 151 -6.00 -10.79 22.16
C ASN A 151 -5.02 -9.93 22.96
N ARG A 152 -3.72 -10.30 22.99
CA ARG A 152 -2.66 -9.53 23.68
C ARG A 152 -2.00 -8.48 22.80
N VAL A 153 -2.33 -8.45 21.51
CA VAL A 153 -1.81 -7.51 20.53
C VAL A 153 -2.88 -6.46 20.17
N PRO A 154 -2.49 -5.34 19.51
CA PRO A 154 -3.42 -4.27 19.16
C PRO A 154 -4.69 -4.77 18.46
N THR A 155 -5.85 -4.25 18.88
CA THR A 155 -7.18 -4.71 18.47
C THR A 155 -7.56 -4.37 17.03
N ASN A 156 -6.73 -3.62 16.30
CA ASN A 156 -7.00 -3.20 14.92
C ASN A 156 -6.50 -4.19 13.86
N LEU A 157 -5.96 -5.35 14.28
CA LEU A 157 -5.40 -6.36 13.39
C LEU A 157 -6.36 -7.54 13.23
N VAL A 158 -6.51 -8.06 12.01
CA VAL A 158 -7.14 -9.37 11.78
C VAL A 158 -6.08 -10.45 11.95
N TYR A 159 -6.43 -11.52 12.67
CA TYR A 159 -5.58 -12.69 12.85
C TYR A 159 -6.25 -13.95 12.32
N VAL A 160 -5.50 -14.77 11.60
CA VAL A 160 -5.97 -16.08 11.12
C VAL A 160 -4.94 -17.14 11.46
N LYS A 161 -5.32 -18.14 12.24
CA LYS A 161 -4.47 -19.30 12.51
C LYS A 161 -4.35 -20.13 11.23
N LEU A 162 -3.13 -20.38 10.78
CA LEU A 162 -2.86 -21.16 9.57
C LEU A 162 -2.57 -22.62 9.92
N ILE A 163 -1.64 -22.80 10.87
CA ILE A 163 -1.31 -24.08 11.51
C ILE A 163 -1.01 -23.82 12.99
N ASN A 164 -0.81 -24.87 13.79
CA ASN A 164 -0.33 -24.72 15.16
C ASN A 164 1.04 -24.03 15.16
N GLY A 165 1.11 -22.87 15.82
CA GLY A 165 2.30 -22.03 15.91
C GLY A 165 2.49 -21.04 14.77
N VAL A 166 1.60 -20.95 13.77
CA VAL A 166 1.70 -19.93 12.70
C VAL A 166 0.37 -19.21 12.47
N TRP A 167 0.44 -17.89 12.54
CA TRP A 167 -0.68 -16.98 12.38
C TRP A 167 -0.40 -15.99 11.26
N TYR A 168 -1.40 -15.71 10.45
CA TYR A 168 -1.41 -14.56 9.55
C TYR A 168 -1.95 -13.33 10.30
N TYR A 169 -1.43 -12.15 9.97
CA TYR A 169 -2.02 -10.88 10.40
C TYR A 169 -2.10 -9.83 9.28
N ALA A 170 -3.06 -8.92 9.38
CA ALA A 170 -3.15 -7.72 8.54
C ALA A 170 -3.80 -6.53 9.25
N GLU A 171 -3.27 -5.32 9.01
CA GLU A 171 -3.75 -4.08 9.62
C GLU A 171 -5.07 -3.53 9.07
N ASP A 172 -5.40 -3.85 7.83
CA ASP A 172 -6.60 -3.31 7.17
C ASP A 172 -7.85 -4.17 7.37
N ASN A 173 -7.77 -5.18 8.25
CA ASN A 173 -8.84 -6.13 8.54
C ASN A 173 -9.39 -6.85 7.29
N LYS A 174 -8.57 -7.02 6.25
CA LYS A 174 -8.95 -7.72 5.02
C LYS A 174 -8.22 -9.03 4.87
N LEU A 175 -8.98 -10.06 4.51
CA LEU A 175 -8.45 -11.32 4.02
C LEU A 175 -8.60 -11.36 2.49
N PRO A 176 -7.61 -11.87 1.76
CA PRO A 176 -7.72 -12.00 0.33
C PRO A 176 -8.79 -13.01 -0.04
N ALA A 177 -9.50 -12.75 -1.12
CA ALA A 177 -10.54 -13.64 -1.60
C ALA A 177 -9.93 -15.00 -1.95
N ARG A 178 -10.59 -16.08 -1.54
CA ARG A 178 -10.21 -17.43 -1.99
C ARG A 178 -10.44 -17.48 -3.50
N LYS A 179 -9.39 -17.79 -4.27
CA LYS A 179 -9.56 -18.03 -5.70
C LYS A 179 -10.44 -19.28 -5.86
N PRO A 180 -11.46 -19.24 -6.74
CA PRO A 180 -12.33 -20.37 -7.01
C PRO A 180 -11.55 -21.56 -7.59
#